data_AF-A0A562KSU9-F1
#
_entry.id   AF-A0A562KSU9-F1
#
_cell.length_a   1.000
_cell.length_b   1.000
_cell.length_c   1.000
_cell.angle_alpha   90.00
_cell.angle_beta   90.00
_cell.angle_gamma   90.00
#
_symmetry.space_group_name_H-M   'P 1'
#
loop_
_entity.id
_entity.type
_entity.pdbx_description
1 polymer ?
#
loop_
_entity_poly.entity_id
_entity_poly.type
_entity_poly.pdbx_seq_one_letter_code
_entity_poly.pdbx_strand_id
1 'polypeptide(L)'
;MRRRFAGILGLGILIASASAFGSPSALKPFERGTWQSVLKGHAGRPMLVHFWGVTCGPCKVELPLLGKFAKDHPEIDVVTVSADLVPNLPAATQSMLDKAGLSSTENFIFSDGFVERLRFEIDPAWQGDIPRTMLFSRDGTVTTIEGSAEIPDLETWSAQQRSTR
;
A
#
# COMPACT_ATOMS: atom_id res chain seq x y z
N MET A 1 19.75 -72.93 6.39
CA MET A 1 19.63 -71.84 7.39
C MET A 1 18.99 -70.63 6.70
N ARG A 2 17.76 -70.29 7.06
CA ARG A 2 16.97 -69.18 6.50
C ARG A 2 17.51 -67.84 7.02
N ARG A 3 17.70 -66.84 6.16
CA ARG A 3 17.71 -65.43 6.56
C ARG A 3 16.81 -64.64 5.60
N ARG A 4 15.69 -64.19 6.17
CA ARG A 4 14.73 -63.27 5.57
C ARG A 4 15.32 -61.86 5.67
N PHE A 5 15.36 -61.11 4.56
CA PHE A 5 15.55 -59.66 4.62
C PHE A 5 14.20 -59.00 4.31
N ALA A 6 13.78 -58.20 5.28
CA ALA A 6 12.48 -57.55 5.37
C ALA A 6 12.37 -56.41 4.35
N GLY A 7 11.15 -56.23 3.82
CA GLY A 7 10.79 -55.18 2.89
C GLY A 7 10.95 -53.79 3.51
N ILE A 8 11.49 -52.88 2.71
CA ILE A 8 11.51 -51.44 2.99
C ILE A 8 10.14 -50.89 2.58
N LEU A 9 9.30 -50.55 3.57
CA LEU A 9 8.12 -49.72 3.35
C LEU A 9 8.59 -48.33 2.91
N GLY A 10 8.30 -47.96 1.65
CA GLY A 10 8.46 -46.60 1.16
C GLY A 10 7.40 -45.69 1.77
N LEU A 11 7.81 -44.79 2.65
CA LEU A 11 6.97 -43.73 3.20
C LEU A 11 6.89 -42.59 2.17
N GLY A 12 5.78 -42.51 1.44
CA GLY A 12 5.51 -41.40 0.51
C GLY A 12 5.30 -40.10 1.29
N ILE A 13 6.19 -39.13 1.09
CA ILE A 13 6.08 -37.78 1.67
C ILE A 13 5.03 -37.00 0.86
N LEU A 14 3.85 -36.80 1.46
CA LEU A 14 2.85 -35.87 0.97
C LEU A 14 3.35 -34.44 1.22
N ILE A 15 3.76 -33.75 0.15
CA ILE A 15 4.06 -32.32 0.20
C ILE A 15 2.73 -31.58 0.28
N ALA A 16 2.32 -31.20 1.48
CA ALA A 16 1.19 -30.30 1.69
C ALA A 16 1.60 -28.90 1.21
N SER A 17 1.02 -28.45 0.09
CA SER A 17 1.14 -27.08 -0.38
C SER A 17 0.54 -26.14 0.66
N ALA A 18 1.39 -25.49 1.45
CA ALA A 18 0.96 -24.43 2.34
C ALA A 18 0.58 -23.21 1.49
N SER A 19 -0.73 -22.99 1.33
CA SER A 19 -1.24 -21.70 0.85
C SER A 19 -0.76 -20.62 1.82
N ALA A 20 0.12 -19.74 1.35
CA ALA A 20 0.50 -18.54 2.09
C ALA A 20 -0.71 -17.61 2.14
N PHE A 21 -1.51 -17.72 3.20
CA PHE A 21 -2.44 -16.67 3.56
C PHE A 21 -1.61 -15.46 3.97
N GLY A 22 -1.54 -14.44 3.10
CA GLY A 22 -0.89 -13.17 3.41
C GLY A 22 -1.49 -12.60 4.70
N SER A 23 -0.65 -12.37 5.70
CA SER A 23 -1.09 -11.69 6.91
C SER A 23 -1.59 -10.28 6.55
N PRO A 24 -2.64 -9.78 7.20
CA PRO A 24 -3.02 -8.37 7.08
C PRO A 24 -1.78 -7.50 7.31
N SER A 25 -1.52 -6.57 6.40
CA SER A 25 -0.39 -5.67 6.53
C SER A 25 -0.64 -4.79 7.74
N ALA A 26 0.23 -4.91 8.75
CA ALA A 26 0.11 -4.09 9.96
C ALA A 26 0.28 -2.61 9.59
N LEU A 27 -0.55 -1.75 10.19
CA LEU A 27 -0.42 -0.30 10.05
C LEU A 27 0.96 0.16 10.55
N LYS A 28 1.78 0.73 9.67
CA LYS A 28 3.18 1.09 9.95
C LYS A 28 3.30 2.56 10.37
N PRO A 29 4.20 2.92 11.31
CA PRO A 29 4.45 4.32 11.61
C PRO A 29 5.13 5.03 10.43
N PHE A 30 4.69 6.25 10.13
CA PHE A 30 5.33 7.18 9.21
C PHE A 30 6.07 8.23 10.04
N GLU A 31 7.40 8.12 10.03
CA GLU A 31 8.32 8.93 10.82
C GLU A 31 9.40 9.51 9.88
N ARG A 32 10.34 10.26 10.45
CA ARG A 32 11.51 10.75 9.72
C ARG A 32 12.20 9.63 8.95
N GLY A 33 12.42 9.80 7.66
CA GLY A 33 13.12 8.81 6.83
C GLY A 33 12.20 7.72 6.26
N THR A 34 10.94 7.61 6.71
CA THR A 34 9.99 6.65 6.15
C THR A 34 9.73 6.95 4.67
N TRP A 35 9.62 8.23 4.29
CA TRP A 35 9.38 8.62 2.90
C TRP A 35 10.46 8.09 1.95
N GLN A 36 11.74 8.31 2.28
CA GLN A 36 12.86 7.84 1.46
C GLN A 36 12.92 6.30 1.43
N SER A 37 12.53 5.64 2.52
CA SER A 37 12.45 4.18 2.58
C SER A 37 11.35 3.63 1.66
N VAL A 38 10.17 4.27 1.63
CA VAL A 38 9.08 3.94 0.69
C VAL A 38 9.55 4.11 -0.75
N LEU A 39 10.10 5.29 -1.11
CA LEU A 39 10.59 5.54 -2.47
C LEU A 39 11.64 4.50 -2.90
N LYS A 40 12.56 4.12 -2.00
CA LYS A 40 13.59 3.11 -2.29
C LYS A 40 13.01 1.70 -2.43
N GLY A 41 12.05 1.32 -1.57
CA GLY A 41 11.41 0.00 -1.59
C GLY A 41 10.56 -0.27 -2.83
N HIS A 42 10.11 0.80 -3.49
CA HIS A 42 9.27 0.74 -4.69
C HIS A 42 9.98 1.19 -5.97
N ALA A 43 11.27 1.47 -5.91
CA ALA A 43 12.05 1.94 -7.07
C ALA A 43 11.91 0.99 -8.28
N GLY A 44 11.63 1.58 -9.45
CA GLY A 44 11.46 0.86 -10.73
C GLY A 44 10.10 0.17 -10.91
N ARG A 45 9.17 0.32 -9.96
CA ARG A 45 7.78 -0.17 -10.06
C ARG A 45 6.80 1.01 -10.08
N PRO A 46 5.67 0.90 -10.80
CA PRO A 46 4.66 1.92 -10.75
C PRO A 46 4.02 1.89 -9.36
N MET A 47 3.97 3.05 -8.72
CA MET A 47 3.48 3.19 -7.35
C MET A 47 2.51 4.36 -7.27
N LEU A 48 1.42 4.16 -6.53
CA LEU A 48 0.48 5.20 -6.15
C LEU A 48 0.57 5.37 -4.63
N VAL A 49 0.85 6.58 -4.17
CA VAL A 49 0.80 6.94 -2.75
C VAL A 49 -0.39 7.86 -2.52
N HIS A 50 -1.35 7.42 -1.70
CA HIS A 50 -2.53 8.19 -1.36
C HIS A 50 -2.46 8.70 0.09
N PHE A 51 -2.47 10.02 0.26
CA PHE A 51 -2.50 10.70 1.54
C PHE A 51 -3.95 11.05 1.89
N TRP A 52 -4.40 10.58 3.06
CA TRP A 52 -5.80 10.62 3.45
C TRP A 52 -5.98 10.83 4.95
N GLY A 53 -7.23 10.96 5.39
CA GLY A 53 -7.58 11.13 6.80
C GLY A 53 -8.95 10.55 7.16
N VAL A 54 -9.13 10.15 8.41
CA VAL A 54 -10.40 9.61 8.93
C VAL A 54 -11.50 10.67 9.04
N THR A 55 -11.11 11.94 9.13
CA THR A 55 -12.02 13.10 9.15
C THR A 55 -12.25 13.72 7.78
N CYS A 56 -11.45 13.34 6.78
CA CYS A 56 -11.58 13.80 5.41
C CYS A 56 -12.84 13.18 4.74
N GLY A 57 -13.81 14.03 4.40
CA GLY A 57 -15.05 13.64 3.73
C GLY A 57 -14.82 12.94 2.39
N PRO A 58 -14.10 13.57 1.44
CA PRO A 58 -13.79 12.96 0.13
C PRO A 58 -13.04 11.64 0.23
N CYS A 59 -12.06 11.54 1.15
CA CYS A 59 -11.28 10.32 1.37
C CYS A 59 -12.16 9.09 1.69
N LYS A 60 -13.28 9.27 2.39
CA LYS A 60 -14.23 8.17 2.69
C LYS A 60 -14.88 7.59 1.43
N VAL A 61 -15.04 8.41 0.40
CA VAL A 61 -15.58 7.98 -0.90
C VAL A 61 -14.49 7.34 -1.75
N GLU A 62 -13.28 7.88 -1.72
CA GLU A 62 -12.16 7.43 -2.56
C GLU A 62 -11.56 6.09 -2.10
N LEU A 63 -11.40 5.85 -0.80
CA LEU A 63 -10.68 4.66 -0.32
C LEU A 63 -11.28 3.33 -0.82
N PRO A 64 -12.61 3.09 -0.80
CA PRO A 64 -13.17 1.86 -1.36
C PRO A 64 -12.92 1.71 -2.87
N LEU A 65 -12.91 2.82 -3.61
CA LEU A 65 -12.61 2.82 -5.04
C LEU A 65 -11.14 2.47 -5.26
N LEU A 66 -10.24 3.03 -4.44
CA LEU A 66 -8.81 2.72 -4.46
C LEU A 66 -8.54 1.26 -4.06
N GLY A 67 -9.30 0.69 -3.12
CA GLY A 67 -9.22 -0.73 -2.79
C GLY A 67 -9.61 -1.64 -3.95
N LYS A 68 -10.64 -1.26 -4.70
CA LYS A 68 -10.99 -1.95 -5.96
C LYS A 68 -9.87 -1.80 -7.00
N PHE A 69 -9.34 -0.60 -7.19
CA PHE A 69 -8.22 -0.34 -8.10
C PHE A 69 -6.99 -1.20 -7.75
N ALA A 70 -6.59 -1.25 -6.48
CA ALA A 70 -5.47 -2.07 -6.02
C ALA A 70 -5.65 -3.57 -6.32
N LYS A 71 -6.89 -4.06 -6.23
CA LYS A 71 -7.22 -5.45 -6.57
C LYS A 71 -7.16 -5.71 -8.08
N ASP A 72 -7.62 -4.75 -8.89
CA ASP A 72 -7.70 -4.89 -10.34
C ASP A 72 -6.33 -4.67 -11.03
N HIS A 73 -5.40 -3.97 -10.37
CA HIS A 73 -4.06 -3.65 -10.87
C HIS A 73 -2.94 -4.13 -9.93
N PRO A 74 -2.76 -5.46 -9.75
CA PRO A 74 -1.75 -6.02 -8.84
C PRO A 74 -0.30 -5.72 -9.25
N GLU A 75 -0.07 -5.22 -10.46
CA GLU A 75 1.24 -4.75 -10.92
C GLU A 75 1.62 -3.35 -10.43
N ILE A 76 0.67 -2.62 -9.82
CA ILE A 76 0.86 -1.28 -9.25
C ILE A 76 0.91 -1.40 -7.74
N ASP A 77 1.96 -0.84 -7.15
CA ASP A 77 2.04 -0.75 -5.71
C ASP A 77 1.12 0.36 -5.20
N VAL A 78 0.11 0.01 -4.43
CA VAL A 78 -0.75 0.98 -3.75
C VAL A 78 -0.26 1.13 -2.30
N VAL A 79 0.15 2.33 -1.95
CA VAL A 79 0.59 2.72 -0.61
C VAL A 79 -0.38 3.77 -0.08
N THR A 80 -0.86 3.61 1.15
CA THR A 80 -1.69 4.65 1.78
C THR A 80 -0.98 5.24 2.99
N VAL A 81 -1.19 6.52 3.23
CA VAL A 81 -0.63 7.24 4.37
C VAL A 81 -1.74 8.05 5.03
N SER A 82 -2.15 7.65 6.23
CA SER A 82 -3.05 8.43 7.07
C SER A 82 -2.28 9.63 7.62
N ALA A 83 -2.57 10.81 7.09
CA ALA A 83 -1.93 12.10 7.41
C ALA A 83 -2.81 12.98 8.32
N ASP A 84 -3.88 12.40 8.90
CA ASP A 84 -4.75 13.04 9.88
C ASP A 84 -4.05 13.21 11.23
N LEU A 85 -4.44 14.23 11.99
CA LEU A 85 -3.89 14.53 13.32
C LEU A 85 -5.00 14.56 14.37
N VAL A 86 -5.72 13.44 14.48
CA VAL A 86 -6.83 13.32 15.43
C VAL A 86 -6.54 12.33 16.56
N PRO A 87 -7.17 12.49 17.74
CA PRO A 87 -7.07 11.50 18.81
C PRO A 87 -7.55 10.11 18.35
N ASN A 88 -6.97 9.05 18.91
CA ASN A 88 -7.32 7.63 18.62
C ASN A 88 -7.20 7.22 17.13
N LEU A 89 -6.28 7.85 16.40
CA LEU A 89 -6.09 7.64 14.96
C LEU A 89 -5.83 6.17 14.53
N PRO A 90 -5.05 5.33 15.25
CA PRO A 90 -4.72 3.99 14.75
C PRO A 90 -5.94 3.08 14.54
N ALA A 91 -6.86 3.03 15.52
CA ALA A 91 -8.04 2.17 15.44
C ALA A 91 -9.03 2.64 14.36
N ALA A 92 -9.25 3.95 14.26
CA ALA A 92 -10.09 4.54 13.22
C ALA A 92 -9.49 4.32 11.82
N THR A 93 -8.17 4.48 11.69
CA THR A 93 -7.43 4.25 10.45
C THR A 93 -7.57 2.80 10.00
N GLN A 94 -7.30 1.85 10.89
CA GLN A 94 -7.44 0.42 10.58
C GLN A 94 -8.87 0.08 10.16
N SER A 95 -9.88 0.57 10.88
CA SER A 95 -11.29 0.30 10.54
C SER A 95 -11.69 0.82 9.15
N MET A 96 -11.16 1.98 8.74
CA MET A 96 -11.43 2.52 7.41
C MET A 96 -10.71 1.73 6.32
N LEU A 97 -9.46 1.33 6.54
CA LEU A 97 -8.71 0.48 5.61
C LEU A 97 -9.38 -0.89 5.40
N ASP A 98 -9.87 -1.50 6.49
CA ASP A 98 -10.60 -2.78 6.43
C ASP A 98 -11.88 -2.67 5.61
N LYS A 99 -12.68 -1.62 5.83
CA LYS A 99 -13.91 -1.36 5.07
C LYS A 99 -13.64 -1.05 3.61
N ALA A 100 -12.51 -0.42 3.32
CA ALA A 100 -12.10 -0.08 1.97
C ALA A 100 -11.48 -1.26 1.19
N GLY A 101 -11.16 -2.37 1.86
CA GLY A 101 -10.47 -3.49 1.23
C GLY A 101 -8.97 -3.22 0.98
N LEU A 102 -8.37 -2.31 1.75
CA LEU A 102 -6.97 -1.89 1.61
C LEU A 102 -6.05 -2.53 2.67
N SER A 103 -6.53 -3.38 3.57
CA SER A 103 -5.70 -3.95 4.65
C SER A 103 -4.53 -4.81 4.18
N SER A 104 -4.56 -5.31 2.93
CA SER A 104 -3.47 -6.06 2.32
C SER A 104 -2.43 -5.18 1.62
N THR A 105 -2.72 -3.88 1.42
CA THR A 105 -1.77 -2.94 0.82
C THR A 105 -0.75 -2.47 1.87
N GLU A 106 0.26 -1.73 1.45
CA GLU A 106 1.13 -1.07 2.40
C GLU A 106 0.44 0.17 2.96
N ASN A 107 0.33 0.25 4.29
CA ASN A 107 -0.43 1.30 4.96
C ASN A 107 0.41 1.92 6.08
N PHE A 108 0.47 3.24 6.08
CA PHE A 108 1.20 4.04 7.05
C PHE A 108 0.28 5.01 7.80
N ILE A 109 0.73 5.44 8.96
CA ILE A 109 0.09 6.46 9.80
C ILE A 109 1.14 7.46 10.29
N PHE A 110 0.89 8.76 10.15
CA PHE A 110 1.79 9.78 10.71
C PHE A 110 2.03 9.54 12.21
N SER A 111 3.30 9.47 12.60
CA SER A 111 3.74 9.09 13.95
C SER A 111 4.93 9.92 14.44
N ASP A 112 5.06 11.17 14.01
CA ASP A 112 6.07 12.12 14.51
C ASP A 112 5.39 13.27 15.28
N GLY A 113 6.06 13.79 16.31
CA GLY A 113 5.60 14.98 17.03
C GLY A 113 5.68 16.28 16.21
N PHE A 114 6.35 16.25 15.06
CA PHE A 114 6.52 17.35 14.12
C PHE A 114 6.07 16.94 12.71
N VAL A 115 4.77 17.06 12.50
CA VAL A 115 4.07 16.62 11.28
C VAL A 115 4.45 17.45 10.06
N GLU A 116 4.80 18.72 10.27
CA GLU A 116 5.32 19.62 9.23
C GLU A 116 6.63 19.09 8.64
N ARG A 117 7.46 18.42 9.45
CA ARG A 117 8.69 17.78 8.97
C ARG A 117 8.36 16.62 8.03
N LEU A 118 7.39 15.78 8.40
CA LEU A 118 6.97 14.66 7.57
C LEU A 118 6.43 15.15 6.21
N ARG A 119 5.61 16.20 6.22
CA ARG A 119 5.12 16.86 4.99
C ARG A 119 6.27 17.40 4.16
N PHE A 120 7.21 18.11 4.77
CA PHE A 120 8.38 18.66 4.08
C PHE A 120 9.25 17.58 3.43
N GLU A 121 9.41 16.41 4.07
CA GLU A 121 10.13 15.28 3.47
C GLU A 121 9.41 14.73 2.23
N ILE A 122 8.08 14.74 2.23
CA ILE A 122 7.25 14.30 1.10
C ILE A 122 7.31 15.30 -0.05
N ASP A 123 6.97 16.56 0.24
CA ASP A 123 7.01 17.69 -0.68
C ASP A 123 7.11 19.00 0.12
N PRO A 124 8.21 19.77 0.01
CA PRO A 124 8.37 21.07 0.67
C PRO A 124 7.26 22.10 0.38
N ALA A 125 6.55 21.96 -0.74
CA ALA A 125 5.46 22.85 -1.11
C ALA A 125 4.12 22.44 -0.47
N TRP A 126 3.99 21.19 -0.01
CA TRP A 126 2.73 20.65 0.47
C TRP A 126 2.31 21.25 1.82
N GLN A 127 1.12 21.85 1.85
CA GLN A 127 0.58 22.49 3.04
C GLN A 127 -0.23 21.54 3.94
N GLY A 128 -0.35 20.26 3.56
CA GLY A 128 -1.05 19.25 4.33
C GLY A 128 -2.52 19.08 3.94
N ASP A 129 -2.93 19.62 2.79
CA ASP A 129 -4.24 19.34 2.20
C ASP A 129 -4.36 17.86 1.81
N ILE A 130 -5.55 17.29 2.10
CA ILE A 130 -5.94 15.91 1.78
C ILE A 130 -7.39 15.90 1.26
N PRO A 131 -7.77 14.97 0.37
CA PRO A 131 -6.93 13.93 -0.20
C PRO A 131 -5.86 14.48 -1.15
N ARG A 132 -4.76 13.73 -1.26
CA ARG A 132 -3.68 14.00 -2.20
C ARG A 132 -3.12 12.68 -2.69
N THR A 133 -2.84 12.57 -3.98
CA THR A 133 -2.29 11.34 -4.57
C THR A 133 -1.03 11.65 -5.37
N MET A 134 0.03 10.89 -5.12
CA MET A 134 1.27 10.95 -5.90
C MET A 134 1.43 9.67 -6.70
N LEU A 135 1.58 9.81 -8.01
CA LEU A 135 1.72 8.74 -8.98
C LEU A 135 3.18 8.68 -9.46
N PHE A 136 3.82 7.55 -9.26
CA PHE A 136 5.20 7.28 -9.65
C PHE A 136 5.18 6.29 -10.80
N SER A 137 5.52 6.74 -12.00
CA SER A 137 5.60 5.90 -13.19
C SER A 137 6.92 5.11 -13.22
N ARG A 138 6.95 4.03 -14.01
CA ARG A 138 8.15 3.18 -14.16
C ARG A 138 9.38 3.92 -14.66
N ASP A 139 9.17 4.96 -15.47
CA ASP A 139 10.21 5.82 -16.03
C ASP A 139 10.75 6.86 -15.04
N GLY A 140 10.21 6.91 -13.82
CA GLY A 140 10.58 7.87 -12.78
C GLY A 140 9.77 9.17 -12.82
N THR A 141 8.82 9.31 -13.76
CA THR A 141 7.92 10.47 -13.80
C THR A 141 7.03 10.45 -12.55
N VAL A 142 6.91 11.61 -11.89
CA VAL A 142 6.04 11.80 -10.73
C VAL A 142 4.94 12.80 -11.06
N THR A 143 3.69 12.40 -10.91
CA THR A 143 2.51 13.26 -11.06
C THR A 143 1.81 13.39 -9.72
N THR A 144 1.47 14.62 -9.33
CA THR A 144 0.67 14.87 -8.12
C THR A 144 -0.73 15.28 -8.52
N ILE A 145 -1.73 14.66 -7.89
CA ILE A 145 -3.13 15.05 -7.94
C ILE A 145 -3.45 15.68 -6.58
N GLU A 146 -3.78 16.97 -6.60
CA GLU A 146 -4.33 17.68 -5.44
C GLU A 146 -5.84 17.47 -5.40
N GLY A 147 -6.38 17.16 -4.22
CA GLY A 147 -7.78 16.78 -4.10
C GLY A 147 -8.06 15.36 -4.57
N SER A 148 -9.31 15.13 -4.98
CA SER A 148 -9.82 13.78 -5.25
C SER A 148 -9.17 13.14 -6.46
N ALA A 149 -8.67 11.92 -6.29
CA ALA A 149 -8.16 11.12 -7.40
C ALA A 149 -9.31 10.37 -8.07
N GLU A 150 -9.68 10.82 -9.27
CA GLU A 150 -10.74 10.19 -10.04
C GLU A 150 -10.26 8.87 -10.67
N ILE A 151 -11.06 7.82 -10.55
CA ILE A 151 -10.71 6.49 -11.05
C ILE A 151 -10.38 6.48 -12.56
N PRO A 152 -11.10 7.19 -13.45
CA PRO A 152 -10.73 7.27 -14.86
C PRO A 152 -9.31 7.80 -15.12
N ASP A 153 -8.82 8.72 -14.29
CA ASP A 153 -7.47 9.26 -14.40
C ASP A 153 -6.44 8.22 -13.94
N LEU A 154 -6.74 7.48 -12.87
CA LEU A 154 -5.92 6.37 -12.39
C LEU A 154 -5.85 5.22 -13.39
N GLU A 155 -6.96 4.90 -14.07
CA GLU A 155 -7.01 3.90 -15.13
C GLU A 155 -6.22 4.33 -16.38
N THR A 156 -6.30 5.62 -16.73
CA THR A 156 -5.51 6.17 -17.84
C THR A 156 -4.02 6.10 -17.53
N TRP A 157 -3.64 6.48 -16.31
CA TRP A 157 -2.25 6.39 -15.85
C TRP A 157 -1.76 4.94 -15.74
N SER A 158 -2.58 4.00 -15.24
CA SER A 158 -2.22 2.58 -15.10
C SER A 158 -1.95 1.93 -16.46
N ALA A 159 -2.76 2.25 -17.47
CA ALA A 159 -2.59 1.74 -18.82
C ALA A 159 -1.23 2.14 -19.45
N GLN A 160 -0.73 3.33 -19.13
CA GLN A 160 0.58 3.82 -19.60
C GLN A 160 1.74 3.03 -19.00
N GLN A 161 1.57 2.40 -17.84
CA GLN A 161 2.63 1.61 -17.19
C GLN A 161 2.89 0.26 -17.88
N ARG A 162 1.99 -0.16 -18.77
CA ARG A 162 2.08 -1.42 -19.53
C ARG A 162 2.78 -1.25 -20.89
N SER A 163 2.80 -0.04 -21.45
CA SER A 163 3.31 0.24 -22.80
C SER A 163 4.82 0.47 -22.87
N THR A 164 5.50 0.63 -21.72
CA THR A 164 6.95 0.89 -21.64
C THR A 164 7.81 -0.38 -21.68
N ARG A 165 7.33 -1.47 -22.28
CA ARG A 165 8.09 -2.72 -22.49
C ARG A 165 8.96 -2.68 -23.74
#